data_AF-A0A510HGH6-F1
#
_entry.id   AF-A0A510HGH6-F1
#
_cell.length_a   1.000
_cell.length_b   1.000
_cell.length_c   1.000
_cell.angle_alpha   90.00
_cell.angle_beta   90.00
_cell.angle_gamma   90.00
#
_symmetry.space_group_name_H-M   'P 1'
#
loop_
_entity.id
_entity.type
_entity.pdbx_description
1 polymer ?
#
loop_
_entity_poly.entity_id
_entity_poly.type
_entity_poly.pdbx_seq_one_letter_code
_entity_poly.pdbx_strand_id
1 'polypeptide(L)'
;MRTYTVGDTITLELDLRDSSGVSRVDTLFREDASGRVISMHGDGGGEKEVTVRLEVELTDETFPGEYRCRFVDAYNTRGGKDTHHPDIRFRVQMFPAEGGGPELVEWRLS
;
A
#
# COMPACT_ATOMS: atom_id res chain seq x y z
N MET A 1 -15.76 2.54 -0.55
CA MET A 1 -14.31 2.80 -0.46
C MET A 1 -13.92 2.68 1.01
N ARG A 2 -12.88 1.92 1.32
CA ARG A 2 -12.43 1.69 2.70
C ARG A 2 -11.52 2.83 3.16
N THR A 3 -11.62 3.19 4.43
CA THR A 3 -10.82 4.24 5.05
C THR A 3 -9.97 3.64 6.14
N TYR A 4 -8.73 4.11 6.23
CA TYR A 4 -7.73 3.70 7.20
C TYR A 4 -7.13 4.93 7.86
N THR A 5 -6.48 4.72 8.99
CA THR A 5 -5.80 5.74 9.80
C THR A 5 -4.38 5.31 10.13
N VAL A 6 -3.54 6.26 10.53
CA VAL A 6 -2.19 5.96 11.03
C VAL A 6 -2.29 4.95 12.18
N GLY A 7 -1.46 3.91 12.13
CA GLY A 7 -1.47 2.74 13.00
C GLY A 7 -2.24 1.54 12.44
N ASP A 8 -3.09 1.72 11.41
CA ASP A 8 -3.73 0.59 10.75
C ASP A 8 -2.75 -0.18 9.86
N THR A 9 -3.01 -1.47 9.70
CA THR A 9 -2.41 -2.28 8.63
C THR A 9 -3.43 -2.45 7.50
N ILE A 10 -3.04 -2.08 6.28
CA ILE A 10 -3.81 -2.40 5.08
C ILE A 10 -3.42 -3.80 4.62
N THR A 11 -4.40 -4.66 4.44
CA THR A 11 -4.24 -5.98 3.81
C THR A 11 -4.94 -6.00 2.45
N LEU A 12 -4.23 -6.44 1.42
CA LEU A 12 -4.75 -6.76 0.08
C LEU A 12 -4.51 -8.24 -0.21
N GLU A 13 -5.56 -8.97 -0.56
CA GLU A 13 -5.49 -10.38 -0.94
C GLU A 13 -5.78 -10.52 -2.44
N LEU A 14 -4.93 -11.27 -3.14
CA LEU A 14 -5.00 -11.46 -4.58
C LEU A 14 -4.98 -12.94 -4.91
N ASP A 15 -6.05 -13.44 -5.52
CA ASP A 15 -6.11 -14.80 -6.04
C ASP A 15 -5.44 -14.86 -7.41
N LEU A 16 -4.39 -15.67 -7.52
CA LEU A 16 -3.55 -15.76 -8.72
C LEU A 16 -3.38 -17.20 -9.16
N ARG A 17 -3.24 -17.36 -10.48
CA ARG A 17 -3.00 -18.66 -11.11
C ARG A 17 -2.01 -18.52 -12.25
N ASP A 18 -0.95 -19.32 -12.23
CA ASP A 18 0.01 -19.44 -13.33
C ASP A 18 0.43 -20.91 -13.47
N SER A 19 0.52 -21.39 -14.72
CA SER A 19 0.87 -22.80 -15.00
C SER A 19 2.26 -23.23 -14.52
N SER A 20 3.20 -22.27 -14.43
CA SER A 20 4.55 -22.44 -13.93
C SER A 20 4.70 -22.13 -12.43
N GLY A 21 3.71 -21.49 -11.83
CA GLY A 21 3.73 -21.04 -10.44
C GLY A 21 3.90 -19.53 -10.31
N VAL A 22 3.33 -18.97 -9.26
CA VAL A 22 3.43 -17.55 -8.90
C VAL A 22 4.64 -17.36 -7.99
N SER A 23 5.56 -16.47 -8.38
CA SER A 23 6.76 -16.17 -7.59
C SER A 23 6.52 -15.03 -6.62
N ARG A 24 6.11 -13.86 -7.11
CA ARG A 24 5.89 -12.67 -6.27
C ARG A 24 4.93 -11.70 -6.92
N VAL A 25 4.40 -10.79 -6.11
CA VAL A 25 3.48 -9.75 -6.55
C VAL A 25 3.93 -8.41 -5.98
N ASP A 26 4.02 -7.41 -6.84
CA ASP A 26 4.34 -6.03 -6.47
C ASP A 26 3.16 -5.12 -6.82
N THR A 27 2.78 -4.23 -5.92
CA THR A 27 1.72 -3.24 -6.17
C THR A 27 2.19 -1.85 -5.83
N LEU A 28 1.67 -0.86 -6.56
CA LEU A 28 1.92 0.54 -6.26
C LEU A 28 0.61 1.30 -6.23
N PHE A 29 0.36 1.98 -5.11
CA PHE A 29 -0.72 2.92 -4.92
C PHE A 29 -0.17 4.33 -4.94
N ARG A 30 -0.88 5.25 -5.58
CA ARG A 30 -0.49 6.67 -5.64
C ARG A 30 -1.62 7.53 -5.11
N GLU A 31 -1.28 8.48 -4.26
CA GLU A 31 -2.20 9.51 -3.76
C GLU A 31 -2.38 10.60 -4.83
N ASP A 32 -3.62 10.96 -5.11
CA ASP A 32 -3.98 11.78 -6.28
C ASP A 32 -3.44 13.22 -6.20
N ALA A 33 -3.40 13.84 -5.02
CA ALA A 33 -3.06 15.26 -4.87
C ALA A 33 -1.55 15.52 -4.74
N SER A 34 -0.87 14.74 -3.90
CA SER A 34 0.55 14.86 -3.54
C SER A 34 1.46 14.00 -4.40
N GLY A 35 0.91 12.97 -5.05
CA GLY A 35 1.68 11.99 -5.81
C GLY A 35 2.52 11.03 -4.96
N ARG A 36 2.35 11.05 -3.62
CA ARG A 36 2.97 10.11 -2.69
C ARG A 36 2.54 8.68 -3.02
N VAL A 37 3.43 7.72 -2.72
CA VAL A 37 3.22 6.33 -3.10
C VAL A 37 3.25 5.41 -1.89
N ILE A 38 2.47 4.34 -1.96
CA ILE A 38 2.53 3.19 -1.06
C ILE A 38 2.79 1.98 -1.95
N SER A 39 3.87 1.25 -1.68
CA SER A 39 4.19 -0.01 -2.36
C SER A 39 3.91 -1.16 -1.42
N MET A 40 3.33 -2.24 -1.94
CA MET A 40 3.13 -3.48 -1.19
C MET A 40 3.71 -4.64 -1.98
N HIS A 41 4.24 -5.63 -1.27
CA HIS A 41 4.90 -6.80 -1.82
C HIS A 41 4.31 -8.07 -1.21
N GLY A 42 4.21 -9.13 -2.00
CA GLY A 42 3.74 -10.44 -1.54
C GLY A 42 4.47 -11.59 -2.24
N ASP A 43 4.60 -12.71 -1.54
CA ASP A 43 5.22 -13.94 -2.03
C ASP A 43 4.14 -14.93 -2.51
N GLY A 44 4.32 -15.48 -3.70
CA GLY A 44 3.43 -16.52 -4.26
C GLY A 44 3.85 -17.95 -3.91
N GLY A 45 5.02 -18.15 -3.31
CA GLY A 45 5.53 -19.46 -2.88
C GLY A 45 5.89 -20.41 -4.02
N GLY A 46 5.80 -20.00 -5.28
CA GLY A 46 5.96 -20.86 -6.45
C GLY A 46 4.71 -21.71 -6.74
N GLU A 47 3.60 -21.46 -6.05
CA GLU A 47 2.37 -22.24 -6.18
C GLU A 47 1.62 -21.90 -7.48
N LYS A 48 0.99 -22.91 -8.09
CA LYS A 48 0.25 -22.72 -9.35
C LYS A 48 -1.06 -21.99 -9.18
N GLU A 49 -1.64 -22.05 -7.99
CA GLU A 49 -2.89 -21.39 -7.60
C GLU A 49 -2.73 -20.97 -6.14
N VAL A 50 -2.82 -19.67 -5.86
CA VAL A 50 -2.48 -19.12 -4.54
C VAL A 50 -3.20 -17.80 -4.29
N THR A 51 -3.63 -17.58 -3.04
CA THR A 51 -4.03 -16.27 -2.53
C THR A 51 -2.81 -15.60 -1.91
N VAL A 52 -2.28 -14.58 -2.60
CA VAL A 52 -1.15 -13.79 -2.09
C VAL A 52 -1.67 -12.67 -1.21
N ARG A 53 -1.17 -12.59 0.02
CA ARG A 53 -1.49 -11.54 0.98
C ARG A 53 -0.38 -10.49 0.99
N LEU A 54 -0.74 -9.25 0.69
CA LEU A 54 0.13 -8.09 0.74
C LEU A 54 -0.29 -7.21 1.91
N GLU A 55 0.67 -6.73 2.70
CA GLU A 55 0.41 -5.89 3.86
C GLU A 55 1.30 -4.66 3.89
N VAL A 56 0.77 -3.56 4.42
CA VAL A 56 1.54 -2.36 4.73
C VAL A 56 0.94 -1.67 5.95
N GLU A 57 1.81 -1.31 6.89
CA GLU A 57 1.46 -0.52 8.06
C GLU A 57 1.47 0.97 7.68
N LEU A 58 0.43 1.70 8.08
CA LEU A 58 0.34 3.14 7.90
C LEU A 58 1.04 3.85 9.06
N THR A 59 2.20 4.43 8.80
CA THR A 59 2.96 5.20 9.78
C THR A 59 2.57 6.69 9.76
N ASP A 60 3.11 7.47 10.69
CA ASP A 60 3.02 8.94 10.71
C ASP A 60 3.65 9.62 9.49
N GLU A 61 4.51 8.92 8.75
CA GLU A 61 5.04 9.36 7.45
C GLU A 61 4.03 9.17 6.30
N THR A 62 2.94 8.43 6.53
CA THR A 62 1.92 8.18 5.52
C THR A 62 1.02 9.40 5.37
N PHE A 63 0.99 9.96 4.16
CA PHE A 63 0.19 11.14 3.88
C PHE A 63 -1.32 10.80 3.85
N PRO A 64 -2.18 11.64 4.43
CA PRO A 64 -3.62 11.48 4.27
C PRO A 64 -4.02 11.79 2.82
N GLY A 65 -5.03 11.08 2.31
CA GLY A 65 -5.51 11.26 0.94
C GLY A 65 -6.19 10.03 0.37
N GLU A 66 -6.61 10.14 -0.89
CA GLU A 66 -7.16 9.02 -1.64
C GLU A 66 -6.05 8.36 -2.46
N TYR A 67 -5.78 7.09 -2.18
CA TYR A 67 -4.79 6.28 -2.85
C TYR A 67 -5.47 5.37 -3.88
N ARG A 68 -4.94 5.38 -5.10
CA ARG A 68 -5.40 4.54 -6.21
C ARG A 68 -4.31 3.61 -6.68
N CYS A 69 -4.68 2.35 -6.89
CA CYS A 69 -3.77 1.37 -7.48
C CYS A 69 -3.38 1.83 -8.88
N ARG A 70 -2.07 1.90 -9.12
CA ARG A 70 -1.51 2.20 -10.44
C ARG A 70 -1.24 0.94 -11.21
N PHE A 71 -0.74 -0.09 -10.54
CA PHE A 71 -0.54 -1.41 -11.13
C PHE A 71 -0.44 -2.51 -10.07
N VAL A 72 -0.68 -3.73 -10.52
CA VAL A 72 -0.30 -4.99 -9.89
C VAL A 72 0.58 -5.74 -10.88
N ASP A 73 1.86 -5.92 -10.53
CA ASP A 73 2.81 -6.72 -11.31
C ASP A 73 2.91 -8.11 -10.68
N ALA A 74 2.45 -9.14 -11.38
CA ALA A 74 2.54 -10.53 -10.96
C ALA A 74 3.66 -11.24 -11.74
N TYR A 75 4.59 -11.86 -11.01
CA TYR A 75 5.72 -12.57 -11.59
C TYR A 75 5.53 -14.08 -11.44
N ASN A 76 5.80 -14.83 -12.51
CA ASN A 76 5.84 -16.29 -12.45
C ASN A 76 7.25 -16.82 -12.15
N THR A 77 7.36 -18.10 -11.84
CA THR A 77 8.64 -18.75 -11.49
C THR A 77 9.65 -18.83 -12.63
N ARG A 78 9.24 -18.52 -13.87
CA ARG A 78 10.10 -18.48 -15.06
C ARG A 78 10.62 -17.06 -15.37
N GLY A 79 10.31 -16.08 -14.53
CA GLY A 79 10.70 -14.68 -14.74
C GLY A 79 9.78 -13.92 -15.69
N GLY A 80 8.67 -14.51 -16.12
CA GLY A 80 7.60 -13.82 -16.82
C GLY A 80 6.84 -12.88 -15.89
N LYS A 81 6.30 -11.79 -16.45
CA LYS A 81 5.56 -10.76 -15.72
C LYS A 81 4.31 -10.38 -16.47
N ASP A 82 3.19 -10.34 -15.75
CA ASP A 82 1.95 -9.71 -16.21
C ASP A 82 1.65 -8.47 -15.36
N THR A 83 1.26 -7.38 -16.01
CA THR A 83 0.91 -6.11 -15.38
C THR A 83 -0.60 -5.89 -15.51
N HIS A 84 -1.27 -5.67 -14.38
CA HIS A 84 -2.69 -5.37 -14.30
C HIS A 84 -2.93 -3.94 -13.78
N HIS A 85 -4.03 -3.32 -14.20
CA HIS A 85 -4.45 -1.99 -13.77
C HIS A 85 -5.86 -2.00 -13.15
N PRO A 86 -6.04 -2.59 -11.96
CA PRO A 86 -7.35 -2.71 -11.35
C PRO A 86 -7.82 -1.39 -10.72
N ASP A 87 -9.14 -1.18 -10.64
CA ASP A 87 -9.76 -0.05 -9.95
C ASP A 87 -9.86 -0.32 -8.43
N ILE A 88 -8.70 -0.41 -7.77
CA ILE A 88 -8.60 -0.54 -6.31
C ILE A 88 -8.25 0.82 -5.72
N ARG A 89 -9.00 1.25 -4.71
CA ARG A 89 -8.82 2.52 -4.03
C ARG A 89 -9.15 2.46 -2.54
N PHE A 90 -8.39 3.20 -1.75
CA PHE A 90 -8.64 3.40 -0.33
C PHE A 90 -8.31 4.84 0.07
N ARG A 91 -8.76 5.25 1.25
CA ARG A 91 -8.48 6.56 1.81
C ARG A 91 -7.69 6.43 3.11
N VAL A 92 -6.65 7.25 3.27
CA VAL A 92 -5.94 7.44 4.53
C VAL A 92 -6.42 8.74 5.16
N GLN A 93 -6.84 8.68 6.42
CA GLN A 93 -7.18 9.84 7.24
C GLN A 93 -6.13 9.99 8.34
N MET A 94 -5.75 11.23 8.64
CA MET A 94 -5.12 11.51 9.93
C MET A 94 -6.22 11.76 10.94
N PHE A 95 -6.12 11.13 12.12
CA PHE A 95 -6.82 11.67 13.26
C PHE A 95 -6.23 13.06 13.55
N PRO A 96 -7.05 14.07 13.90
CA PRO A 96 -6.49 15.20 14.63
C PRO A 96 -5.79 14.60 15.86
N ALA A 97 -4.54 14.98 16.12
CA ALA A 97 -3.91 14.62 17.38
C ALA A 97 -4.87 15.02 18.51
N GLU A 98 -5.34 14.04 19.27
CA GLU A 98 -6.12 14.30 20.48
C GLU A 98 -5.21 15.10 21.41
N GLY A 99 -5.56 16.37 21.62
CA GLY A 99 -4.68 17.35 22.25
C GLY A 99 -3.88 18.11 21.19
N GLY A 100 -4.24 19.38 20.99
CA GLY A 100 -3.44 20.30 20.19
C GLY A 100 -1.98 20.22 20.63
N GLY A 101 -1.07 20.17 19.64
CA GLY A 101 0.36 20.15 19.91
C GLY A 101 0.76 21.30 20.84
N PRO A 102 1.92 21.19 21.51
CA PRO A 102 2.36 22.21 22.45
C PRO A 102 2.39 23.59 21.79
N GLU A 103 1.90 24.61 22.51
CA GLU A 103 2.05 26.00 22.10
C GLU A 103 3.53 26.39 22.18
N LEU A 104 4.08 26.91 21.07
CA LEU A 104 5.40 27.51 21.07
C LEU A 104 5.31 28.92 21.67
N VAL A 105 5.69 29.07 22.93
CA VAL A 105 5.61 30.35 23.65
C VAL A 105 6.82 31.26 23.38
N GLU A 106 8.03 30.71 23.27
CA GLU A 106 9.26 31.47 23.03
C GLU A 106 10.29 30.61 22.26
N TRP A 107 11.14 31.25 21.44
CA TRP A 107 12.30 30.63 20.81
C TRP A 107 13.49 31.59 20.89
N ARG A 108 14.71 31.05 21.06
CA ARG A 108 15.96 31.82 21.08
C ARG A 108 17.00 31.09 20.24
N LEU A 109 17.77 31.85 19.46
CA LEU A 109 18.93 31.36 18.73
C LEU A 109 20.17 31.96 19.39
N SER A 110 21.18 31.13 19.68
CA SER A 110 22.49 31.55 20.21
C SER A 110 23.56 31.51 19.13
#